data_AF-A0A914GB51-F1
#
_entry.id   AF-A0A914GB51-F1
#
_cell.length_a   1.000
_cell.length_b   1.000
_cell.length_c   1.000
_cell.angle_alpha   90.00
_cell.angle_beta   90.00
_cell.angle_gamma   90.00
#
_symmetry.space_group_name_H-M   'P 1'
#
loop_
_entity.id
_entity.type
_entity.pdbx_description
1 polymer ?
#
loop_
_entity_poly.entity_id
_entity_poly.type
_entity_poly.pdbx_seq_one_letter_code
_entity_poly.pdbx_strand_id
1 'polypeptide(L)'
;MFIVGLPFAVKVGGWITVFALVFAAFVCYRTGLSLIDCLYENGKKVRHSYREVAETACPGLGKYVLAAQLTELASTCILYLVLAGDLLQGCIPSVDRPAWMMLVSAVLLGTAFLDDIRIVSHLSLANAISHLVINAIMVIYCLSQ
;
A
#
# COMPACT_ATOMS: atom_id res chain seq x y z
N MET A 1 -2.78 4.27 -3.50
CA MET A 1 -3.23 4.10 -4.91
C MET A 1 -4.38 3.12 -5.13
N PHE A 2 -4.55 2.05 -4.33
CA PHE A 2 -5.63 1.07 -4.52
C PHE A 2 -7.04 1.67 -4.65
N ILE A 3 -7.32 2.73 -3.88
CA ILE A 3 -8.60 3.44 -3.91
C ILE A 3 -9.02 3.91 -5.31
N VAL A 4 -8.07 4.37 -6.15
CA VAL A 4 -8.38 4.90 -7.49
C VAL A 4 -8.70 3.77 -8.47
N GLY A 5 -8.18 2.56 -8.24
CA GLY A 5 -8.48 1.37 -9.04
C GLY A 5 -9.79 0.68 -8.66
N LEU A 6 -10.31 0.90 -7.45
CA LEU A 6 -11.58 0.32 -6.98
C LEU A 6 -12.78 0.59 -7.89
N PRO A 7 -13.07 1.83 -8.36
CA PRO A 7 -14.21 2.07 -9.23
C PRO A 7 -14.08 1.32 -10.56
N PHE A 8 -12.88 1.20 -11.11
CA PHE A 8 -12.64 0.41 -12.32
C PHE A 8 -12.85 -1.09 -12.06
N ALA A 9 -12.35 -1.61 -10.94
CA ALA A 9 -12.54 -3.01 -10.56
C ALA A 9 -14.03 -3.36 -10.38
N VAL A 10 -14.80 -2.48 -9.73
CA VAL A 10 -16.26 -2.66 -9.55
C VAL A 10 -16.99 -2.53 -10.89
N LYS A 11 -16.56 -1.62 -11.77
CA LYS A 11 -17.14 -1.49 -13.12
C LYS A 11 -16.96 -2.76 -13.96
N VAL A 12 -15.80 -3.40 -13.87
CA VAL A 12 -15.49 -4.61 -14.65
C VAL A 12 -16.06 -5.88 -14.02
N GLY A 13 -15.98 -6.04 -12.69
CA GLY A 13 -16.43 -7.25 -12.00
C GLY A 13 -17.84 -7.19 -11.40
N GLY A 14 -18.51 -6.04 -11.50
CA GLY A 14 -19.90 -5.85 -11.06
C GLY A 14 -20.11 -6.07 -9.56
N TRP A 15 -21.30 -6.55 -9.20
CA TRP A 15 -21.70 -6.75 -7.80
C TRP A 15 -20.86 -7.79 -7.06
N ILE A 16 -20.30 -8.79 -7.76
CA ILE A 16 -19.44 -9.81 -7.14
C ILE A 16 -18.19 -9.18 -6.54
N THR A 17 -17.61 -8.18 -7.21
CA THR A 17 -16.46 -7.43 -6.69
C THR A 17 -16.81 -6.69 -5.40
N VAL A 18 -18.02 -6.14 -5.29
CA VAL A 18 -18.47 -5.46 -4.05
C VAL A 18 -18.52 -6.44 -2.89
N PHE A 19 -19.11 -7.63 -3.09
CA PHE A 19 -19.12 -8.67 -2.05
C PHE A 19 -17.71 -9.12 -1.68
N ALA A 20 -16.82 -9.31 -2.65
CA ALA A 20 -15.43 -9.67 -2.42
C ALA A 20 -14.67 -8.60 -1.62
N LEU A 21 -14.92 -7.31 -1.89
CA LEU A 21 -14.32 -6.19 -1.14
C LEU A 21 -14.79 -6.17 0.32
N VAL A 22 -16.09 -6.38 0.57
CA VAL A 22 -16.63 -6.46 1.93
C VAL A 22 -16.02 -7.66 2.69
N PHE A 23 -15.92 -8.81 2.02
CA PHE A 23 -15.29 -9.98 2.61
C PHE A 23 -13.81 -9.75 2.93
N ALA A 24 -13.05 -9.17 2.00
CA ALA A 24 -11.65 -8.81 2.22
C ALA A 24 -11.50 -7.82 3.39
N ALA A 25 -12.37 -6.81 3.47
CA ALA A 25 -12.38 -5.86 4.59
C ALA A 25 -12.63 -6.55 5.94
N PHE A 26 -13.57 -7.50 5.99
CA PHE A 26 -13.84 -8.29 7.20
C PHE A 26 -12.62 -9.13 7.61
N VAL A 27 -11.98 -9.82 6.66
CA VAL A 27 -10.75 -10.58 6.91
C VAL A 27 -9.64 -9.68 7.41
N CYS A 28 -9.39 -8.54 6.74
CA CYS A 28 -8.37 -7.57 7.17
C CYS A 28 -8.63 -7.05 8.59
N TYR A 29 -9.89 -6.75 8.94
CA TYR A 29 -10.27 -6.31 10.27
C TYR A 29 -9.99 -7.39 11.33
N ARG A 30 -10.41 -8.64 11.06
CA ARG A 30 -10.17 -9.77 11.97
C ARG A 30 -8.68 -10.05 12.17
N THR A 31 -7.92 -10.10 11.08
CA THR A 31 -6.47 -10.29 11.13
C THR A 31 -5.77 -9.16 11.88
N GLY A 32 -6.23 -7.91 11.69
CA GLY A 32 -5.71 -6.74 12.39
C GLY A 32 -5.91 -6.82 13.91
N LEU A 33 -7.09 -7.27 14.36
CA LEU A 33 -7.34 -7.50 15.78
C LEU A 33 -6.43 -8.59 16.36
N SER A 34 -6.34 -9.75 15.71
CA SER A 34 -5.44 -10.81 16.15
C SER A 34 -3.98 -10.36 16.19
N LEU A 35 -3.55 -9.52 15.24
CA LEU A 35 -2.20 -8.95 15.25
C LEU A 35 -1.98 -8.05 16.47
N ILE A 36 -2.95 -7.20 16.82
CA ILE A 36 -2.87 -6.34 18.01
C ILE A 36 -2.78 -7.19 19.28
N ASP A 37 -3.60 -8.23 19.40
CA ASP A 37 -3.59 -9.13 20.54
C ASP A 37 -2.25 -9.86 20.70
N CYS A 38 -1.60 -10.25 19.59
CA CYS A 38 -0.27 -10.84 19.64
C CYS A 38 0.84 -9.81 19.93
N LEU A 39 0.66 -8.56 19.50
CA LEU A 39 1.67 -7.51 19.65
C LEU A 39 1.71 -6.97 21.09
N TYR A 40 0.55 -6.92 21.76
CA TYR A 40 0.39 -6.38 23.10
C TYR A 40 -0.02 -7.46 24.10
N GLU A 41 0.81 -7.68 25.11
CA GLU A 41 0.50 -8.55 26.25
C GLU A 41 0.38 -7.68 27.50
N ASN A 42 -0.78 -7.72 28.18
CA ASN A 42 -1.05 -6.93 29.40
C ASN A 42 -0.77 -5.42 29.23
N GLY A 43 -1.08 -4.85 28.06
CA GLY A 43 -0.88 -3.43 27.76
C GLY A 43 0.58 -3.03 27.47
N LYS A 44 1.52 -3.97 27.44
CA LYS A 44 2.91 -3.73 27.03
C LYS A 44 3.16 -4.33 25.65
N LYS A 45 3.85 -3.58 24.80
CA LYS A 45 4.31 -4.09 23.50
C LYS A 45 5.46 -5.06 23.75
N VAL A 46 5.21 -6.36 23.53
CA VAL A 46 6.20 -7.42 23.80
C VAL A 46 6.96 -7.82 22.55
N ARG A 47 6.32 -7.73 21.38
CA ARG A 47 6.88 -8.17 20.10
C ARG A 47 7.16 -6.97 19.20
N HIS A 48 8.28 -6.98 18.49
CA HIS A 48 8.73 -5.84 17.67
C HIS A 48 8.76 -6.15 16.18
N SER A 49 8.76 -7.44 15.80
CA SER A 49 8.78 -7.88 14.40
C SER A 49 7.66 -8.86 14.06
N TYR A 50 7.14 -8.80 12.82
CA TYR A 50 6.18 -9.78 12.28
C TYR A 50 6.69 -11.21 12.36
N ARG A 51 8.01 -11.40 12.26
CA ARG A 51 8.65 -12.72 12.42
C ARG A 51 8.46 -13.27 13.83
N GLU A 52 8.60 -12.43 14.86
CA GLU A 52 8.46 -12.86 16.27
C GLU A 52 7.01 -13.19 16.61
N VAL A 53 6.08 -12.40 16.08
CA VAL A 53 4.64 -12.68 16.17
C VAL A 53 4.32 -14.03 15.56
N ALA A 54 4.80 -14.28 14.33
CA ALA A 54 4.58 -15.54 13.63
C ALA A 54 5.20 -16.74 14.36
N GLU A 55 6.42 -16.60 14.87
CA GLU A 55 7.12 -17.67 15.58
C GLU A 55 6.43 -18.03 16.91
N THR A 56 5.81 -17.06 17.58
CA THR A 56 5.04 -17.30 18.80
C THR A 56 3.69 -17.98 18.48
N ALA A 57 3.03 -17.55 17.40
CA ALA A 57 1.73 -18.11 17.02
C ALA A 57 1.86 -19.55 16.51
N CYS A 58 2.91 -19.84 15.74
CA CYS A 58 3.22 -21.18 15.28
C CYS A 58 4.74 -21.34 15.08
N PRO A 59 5.41 -22.19 15.89
CA PRO A 59 6.86 -22.36 15.79
C PRO A 59 7.26 -22.89 14.41
N GLY A 60 8.28 -22.27 13.80
CA GLY A 60 8.77 -22.59 12.45
C GLY A 60 8.19 -21.74 11.32
N LEU A 61 7.10 -20.98 11.53
CA LEU A 61 6.53 -20.11 10.49
C LEU A 61 7.23 -18.76 10.34
N GLY A 62 8.06 -18.33 11.29
CA GLY A 62 8.67 -17.00 11.27
C GLY A 62 9.52 -16.71 10.03
N LYS A 63 10.21 -17.73 9.48
CA LYS A 63 11.01 -17.60 8.25
C LYS A 63 10.14 -17.43 7.00
N TYR A 64 9.02 -18.16 6.92
CA TYR A 64 8.09 -18.07 5.79
C TYR A 64 7.36 -16.73 5.77
N VAL A 65 6.95 -16.23 6.94
CA VAL A 65 6.33 -14.90 7.05
C VAL A 65 7.31 -13.80 6.66
N LEU A 66 8.58 -13.91 7.07
CA LEU A 66 9.61 -12.97 6.63
C LEU A 66 9.81 -12.99 5.10
N ALA A 67 9.83 -14.18 4.49
CA ALA A 67 9.93 -14.31 3.04
C ALA A 67 8.71 -13.69 2.33
N ALA A 68 7.50 -13.98 2.81
CA ALA A 68 6.27 -13.39 2.28
C ALA A 68 6.27 -11.86 2.40
N GLN A 69 6.69 -11.31 3.55
CA GLN A 69 6.80 -9.87 3.77
C GLN A 69 7.77 -9.21 2.79
N LEU A 70 8.93 -9.85 2.53
CA LEU A 70 9.91 -9.33 1.59
C LEU A 70 9.38 -9.37 0.15
N THR A 71 8.69 -10.43 -0.24
CA THR A 71 8.05 -10.55 -1.56
C THR A 71 6.93 -9.54 -1.75
N GLU A 72 6.10 -9.31 -0.73
CA GLU A 72 5.04 -8.31 -0.75
C GLU A 72 5.61 -6.89 -0.94
N LEU A 73 6.65 -6.54 -0.18
CA LEU A 73 7.29 -5.23 -0.30
C LEU A 73 7.95 -5.04 -1.67
N ALA A 74 8.68 -6.04 -2.16
CA ALA A 74 9.34 -6.00 -3.47
C ALA A 74 8.32 -5.84 -4.62
N SER A 75 7.25 -6.64 -4.61
CA SER A 75 6.20 -6.54 -5.62
C SER A 75 5.47 -5.20 -5.58
N THR A 76 5.19 -4.67 -4.38
CA THR A 76 4.57 -3.34 -4.21
C THR A 76 5.45 -2.23 -4.77
N CYS A 77 6.77 -2.27 -4.53
CA CYS A 77 7.71 -1.32 -5.11
C CYS A 77 7.70 -1.35 -6.65
N ILE A 78 7.71 -2.54 -7.26
CA ILE A 78 7.65 -2.70 -8.71
C ILE A 78 6.35 -2.12 -9.28
N LEU A 79 5.22 -2.46 -8.67
CA LEU A 79 3.90 -1.98 -9.11
C LEU A 79 3.80 -0.45 -9.03
N TYR A 80 4.30 0.16 -7.96
CA TYR A 80 4.29 1.62 -7.83
C TYR A 80 5.22 2.32 -8.81
N LEU A 81 6.39 1.75 -9.11
CA LEU A 81 7.30 2.31 -10.11
C LEU A 81 6.66 2.29 -11.51
N VAL A 82 6.09 1.15 -11.89
CA VAL A 82 5.35 0.99 -13.16
C VAL A 82 4.20 1.98 -13.27
N LEU A 83 3.38 2.07 -12.22
CA LEU A 83 2.20 2.92 -12.20
C LEU A 83 2.56 4.41 -12.22
N ALA A 84 3.62 4.83 -11.51
CA ALA A 84 4.12 6.20 -11.58
C ALA A 84 4.65 6.54 -12.99
N GLY A 85 5.34 5.60 -13.64
CA GLY A 85 5.78 5.76 -15.02
C GLY A 85 4.61 5.95 -16.00
N ASP A 86 3.54 5.15 -15.86
CA ASP A 86 2.34 5.26 -16.68
C ASP A 86 1.60 6.59 -16.47
N LEU A 87 1.50 7.04 -15.21
CA LEU A 87 0.87 8.33 -14.89
C LEU A 87 1.67 9.52 -15.44
N LEU A 88 3.01 9.50 -15.29
CA LEU A 88 3.87 10.57 -15.80
C LEU A 88 3.87 10.64 -17.33
N GLN A 89 3.86 9.48 -18.00
CA GLN A 89 3.68 9.40 -19.46
C GLN A 89 2.35 10.03 -19.90
N GLY A 90 1.28 9.79 -19.15
CA GLY A 90 -0.04 10.37 -19.40
C GLY A 90 -0.06 11.89 -19.25
N CYS A 91 0.74 12.44 -18.32
CA CYS A 91 0.87 13.88 -18.11
C CYS A 91 1.76 14.56 -19.16
N ILE A 92 2.90 13.94 -19.50
CA ILE A 92 3.91 14.48 -20.41
C ILE A 92 4.26 13.39 -21.43
N PRO A 93 3.57 13.35 -22.58
CA PRO A 93 3.76 12.31 -23.59
C PRO A 93 5.05 12.47 -24.41
N SER A 94 5.80 13.57 -24.22
CA SER A 94 7.02 13.87 -24.98
C SER A 94 8.26 13.07 -24.55
N VAL A 95 8.22 12.45 -23.36
CA VAL A 95 9.30 11.61 -22.82
C VAL A 95 8.83 10.17 -22.84
N ASP A 96 9.72 9.21 -23.11
CA ASP A 96 9.36 7.80 -23.15
C ASP A 96 9.13 7.20 -21.75
N ARG A 97 8.26 6.19 -21.68
CA ARG A 97 7.89 5.50 -20.43
C ARG A 97 9.09 4.95 -19.65
N PRO A 98 10.10 4.31 -20.28
CA PRO A 98 11.27 3.82 -19.56
C PRO A 98 12.11 4.96 -18.94
N ALA A 99 12.15 6.14 -19.57
CA ALA A 99 12.84 7.29 -19.01
C ALA A 99 12.14 7.80 -17.74
N TRP A 100 10.80 7.85 -17.72
CA TRP A 100 10.05 8.15 -16.50
C TRP A 100 10.26 7.12 -15.41
N MET A 101 10.24 5.83 -15.75
CA MET A 101 10.50 4.75 -14.80
C MET A 101 11.90 4.83 -14.19
N MET A 102 12.93 5.16 -14.98
CA MET A 102 14.29 5.38 -14.48
C MET A 102 14.36 6.57 -13.52
N LEU A 103 13.71 7.68 -13.87
CA LEU A 103 13.68 8.88 -13.03
C LEU A 103 12.99 8.60 -11.68
N VAL A 104 11.83 7.94 -11.71
CA VAL A 104 11.11 7.55 -10.48
C VAL A 104 11.96 6.58 -9.65
N SER A 105 12.61 5.62 -10.28
CA SER A 105 13.51 4.69 -9.59
C SER A 105 14.67 5.40 -8.91
N ALA A 106 15.26 6.41 -9.54
CA ALA A 106 16.36 7.19 -8.97
C ALA A 106 15.90 7.96 -7.72
N VAL A 107 14.71 8.57 -7.78
CA VAL A 107 14.10 9.26 -6.62
C VAL A 107 13.80 8.28 -5.49
N LEU A 108 13.18 7.13 -5.80
CA LEU A 108 12.89 6.08 -4.81
C LEU A 108 14.16 5.55 -4.15
N LEU A 109 15.22 5.32 -4.94
CA LEU A 109 16.51 4.91 -4.41
C LEU A 109 17.10 5.98 -3.48
N GLY A 110 16.97 7.26 -3.84
CA GLY A 110 17.34 8.37 -2.96
C GLY A 110 16.59 8.34 -1.62
N THR A 111 15.31 7.97 -1.62
CA THR A 111 14.54 7.82 -0.37
C THR A 111 14.97 6.63 0.49
N ALA A 112 15.65 5.62 -0.07
CA ALA A 112 16.15 4.49 0.71
C ALA A 112 17.34 4.88 1.62
N PHE A 113 18.01 6.00 1.34
CA PHE A 113 19.10 6.54 2.16
C PHE A 113 18.63 7.55 3.21
N LEU A 114 17.32 7.74 3.38
CA LEU A 114 16.77 8.60 4.43
C LEU A 114 16.84 7.88 5.78
N ASP A 115 17.78 8.30 6.64
CA ASP A 115 17.88 7.78 8.01
C ASP A 115 16.80 8.33 8.94
N ASP A 116 16.19 9.49 8.61
CA ASP A 116 15.19 10.13 9.45
C ASP A 116 13.75 9.71 9.11
N ILE A 117 13.18 8.91 10.01
CA ILE A 117 11.79 8.43 9.97
C ILE A 117 10.78 9.59 9.97
N ARG A 118 11.15 10.78 10.47
CA ARG A 118 10.27 11.97 10.45
C ARG A 118 9.97 12.42 9.02
N ILE A 119 10.97 12.40 8.14
CA ILE A 119 10.80 12.79 6.73
C ILE A 119 9.82 11.82 6.05
N VAL A 120 9.98 10.52 6.30
CA VAL A 120 9.09 9.47 5.80
C VAL A 120 7.66 9.67 6.31
N SER A 121 7.49 10.07 7.58
CA SER A 121 6.19 10.40 8.15
C SER A 121 5.51 11.59 7.47
N HIS A 122 6.26 12.68 7.23
CA HIS A 122 5.74 13.84 6.50
C HIS A 122 5.36 13.50 5.06
N LEU A 123 6.15 12.68 4.36
CA LEU A 123 5.82 12.19 3.02
C LEU A 123 4.55 11.33 3.02
N SER A 124 4.39 10.46 4.02
CA SER A 124 3.17 9.66 4.21
C SER A 124 1.93 10.54 4.42
N LEU A 125 2.07 11.58 5.26
CA LEU A 125 0.99 12.54 5.49
C LEU A 125 0.63 13.32 4.21
N ALA A 126 1.61 13.78 3.45
CA ALA A 126 1.39 14.44 2.17
C ALA A 126 0.67 13.52 1.16
N ASN A 127 1.06 12.24 1.11
CA ASN A 127 0.38 11.23 0.30
C ASN A 127 -1.09 11.01 0.74
N ALA A 128 -1.37 10.98 2.04
CA ALA A 128 -2.73 10.86 2.55
C ALA A 128 -3.60 12.06 2.15
N ILE A 129 -3.06 13.29 2.26
CA ILE A 129 -3.74 14.51 1.80
C ILE A 129 -4.02 14.45 0.30
N SER A 130 -3.02 14.07 -0.51
CA SER A 130 -3.19 13.93 -1.96
C SER A 130 -4.32 12.95 -2.31
N HIS A 131 -4.38 11.80 -1.65
CA HIS A 131 -5.46 10.83 -1.84
C HIS A 131 -6.84 11.38 -1.42
N LEU A 132 -6.91 12.15 -0.35
CA LEU A 132 -8.16 12.79 0.08
C LEU A 132 -8.65 13.79 -0.96
N VAL A 133 -7.76 14.63 -1.49
CA VAL A 133 -8.08 15.63 -2.53
C VAL A 133 -8.57 14.94 -3.80
N ILE A 134 -7.87 13.92 -4.29
CA ILE A 134 -8.25 13.18 -5.51
C ILE A 134 -9.65 12.55 -5.34
N ASN A 135 -9.92 11.91 -4.20
CA ASN A 135 -11.24 11.35 -3.93
C ASN A 135 -12.34 12.41 -3.86
N ALA A 136 -12.07 13.55 -3.22
CA ALA A 136 -13.03 14.65 -3.16
C ALA A 136 -13.37 15.17 -4.56
N ILE A 137 -12.37 15.38 -5.43
CA ILE A 137 -12.56 15.78 -6.82
C ILE A 137 -13.42 14.75 -7.57
N MET A 138 -13.11 13.46 -7.42
CA MET A 138 -13.89 12.38 -8.06
C MET A 138 -15.35 12.38 -7.62
N VAL A 139 -15.64 12.55 -6.33
CA VAL A 139 -17.01 12.61 -5.80
C VAL A 139 -17.74 13.85 -6.31
N ILE A 140 -17.09 15.02 -6.28
CA ILE A 140 -17.69 16.27 -6.80
C ILE A 140 -18.00 16.14 -8.28
N TYR A 141 -17.09 15.58 -9.07
CA TYR A 141 -17.30 15.34 -10.50
C TYR A 141 -18.49 14.42 -10.75
N CYS A 142 -18.62 13.31 -10.00
CA CYS A 142 -19.77 12.42 -10.10
C CYS A 142 -21.09 13.05 -9.65
N LEU A 143 -21.08 13.99 -8.69
CA LEU A 143 -22.29 14.67 -8.21
C LEU A 143 -22.72 15.83 -9.10
N SER A 144 -21.78 16.44 -9.84
CA SER A 144 -22.06 17.54 -10.77
C SER A 144 -22.58 17.08 -12.13
N GLN A 145 -22.59 15.77 -12.38
CA GLN A 145 -23.05 15.13 -13.60
C GLN A 145 -24.47 14.57 -13.41
#